data_AF-A0A958J4T4-F1
#
_entry.id   AF-A0A958J4T4-F1
#
_cell.length_a   1.000
_cell.length_b   1.000
_cell.length_c   1.000
_cell.angle_alpha   90.00
_cell.angle_beta   90.00
_cell.angle_gamma   90.00
#
_symmetry.space_group_name_H-M   'P 1'
#
loop_
_entity.id
_entity.type
_entity.pdbx_description
1 polymer ?
#
loop_
_entity_poly.entity_id
_entity_poly.type
_entity_poly.pdbx_seq_one_letter_code
_entity_poly.pdbx_strand_id
1 'polypeptide(L)' 'MENNQNNSDEKPVRRRSLTSISLGWVADRLRRAEQIKQEISSGSYKIDTAKVAASMVSDED' A
#
# COMPACT_ATOMS: atom_id res chain seq x y z
N MET A 1 24.97 37.58 -26.76
CA MET A 1 25.29 36.17 -26.46
C MET A 1 24.67 35.88 -25.12
N GLU A 2 23.52 35.20 -25.13
CA GLU A 2 22.63 35.04 -23.99
C GLU A 2 23.06 33.81 -23.16
N ASN A 3 23.24 34.02 -21.87
CA ASN A 3 23.82 33.07 -20.93
C ASN A 3 22.67 32.27 -20.28
N ASN A 4 22.38 31.07 -20.81
CA ASN A 4 21.28 30.23 -20.32
C ASN A 4 21.76 29.35 -19.15
N GLN A 5 21.65 29.87 -17.92
CA GLN A 5 21.89 29.11 -16.69
C GLN A 5 20.65 28.27 -16.35
N ASN A 6 20.71 26.97 -16.66
CA ASN A 6 19.77 25.97 -16.17
C ASN A 6 19.91 25.81 -14.64
N ASN A 7 19.04 26.46 -13.87
CA ASN A 7 18.82 26.12 -12.47
C ASN A 7 18.04 24.79 -12.39
N SER A 8 18.76 23.71 -12.15
CA SER A 8 18.18 22.46 -11.68
C SER A 8 17.73 22.68 -10.23
N ASP A 9 16.50 23.15 -10.03
CA ASP A 9 15.86 23.18 -8.72
C ASP A 9 15.67 21.74 -8.21
N GLU A 10 16.70 21.20 -7.56
CA GLU A 10 16.61 19.97 -6.76
C GLU A 10 15.60 20.22 -5.64
N LYS A 11 14.33 19.84 -5.89
CA LYS A 11 13.27 19.90 -4.89
C LYS A 11 13.75 19.17 -3.62
N PRO A 12 13.76 19.81 -2.45
CA PRO A 12 14.26 19.18 -1.24
C PRO A 12 13.44 17.92 -0.94
N VAL A 13 14.13 16.80 -0.72
CA VAL A 13 13.51 15.53 -0.32
C VAL A 13 12.81 15.74 1.02
N ARG A 14 11.49 15.92 0.99
CA ARG A 14 10.67 16.09 2.20
C ARG A 14 10.72 14.79 3.00
N ARG A 15 11.49 14.78 4.08
CA ARG A 15 11.51 13.67 5.04
C ARG A 15 10.12 13.51 5.62
N ARG A 16 9.46 12.40 5.32
CA ARG A 16 8.13 12.07 5.86
C ARG A 16 8.26 11.88 7.36
N SER A 17 7.39 12.54 8.13
CA SER A 17 7.29 12.29 9.57
C SER A 17 6.80 10.86 9.82
N LEU A 18 7.14 10.28 10.98
CA LEU A 18 6.64 8.96 11.39
C LEU A 18 5.11 8.88 11.30
N THR A 19 4.41 9.95 11.69
CA THR A 19 2.95 10.06 11.56
C THR A 19 2.49 9.97 10.11
N SER A 20 3.19 10.61 9.16
CA SER A 20 2.85 10.53 7.74
C SER A 20 3.09 9.12 7.18
N ILE A 21 4.10 8.41 7.67
CA ILE A 21 4.37 7.02 7.29
C ILE A 21 3.24 6.12 7.81
N SER A 22 2.87 6.25 9.09
CA SER A 22 1.77 5.49 9.69
C SER A 22 0.45 5.77 8.98
N LEU A 23 0.16 7.03 8.64
CA LEU A 23 -1.05 7.40 7.90
C LEU A 23 -1.06 6.78 6.49
N GLY A 24 0.08 6.73 5.82
CA GLY A 24 0.24 6.03 4.55
C GLY A 24 -0.09 4.54 4.67
N TRP A 25 0.43 3.87 5.71
CA TRP A 25 0.13 2.46 5.97
C TRP A 25 -1.36 2.21 6.25
N VAL A 26 -2.00 3.07 7.05
CA VAL A 26 -3.45 2.97 7.32
C VAL A 26 -4.25 3.16 6.04
N ALA A 27 -3.90 4.17 5.23
CA ALA A 27 -4.57 4.43 3.96
C ALA A 27 -4.43 3.23 2.99
N ASP A 28 -3.24 2.65 2.88
CA ASP A 28 -3.01 1.46 2.06
C ASP A 28 -3.83 0.26 2.55
N ARG A 29 -3.92 0.07 3.88
CA ARG A 29 -4.73 -1.00 4.45
C ARG A 29 -6.22 -0.82 4.17
N LEU A 30 -6.72 0.41 4.29
CA LEU A 30 -8.13 0.73 3.97
C LEU A 30 -8.42 0.45 2.49
N ARG A 31 -7.55 0.92 1.59
CA ARG A 31 -7.71 0.71 0.14
C ARG A 31 -7.73 -0.77 -0.23
N ARG A 32 -6.85 -1.57 0.37
CA ARG A 32 -6.86 -3.03 0.17
C ARG A 32 -8.15 -3.67 0.67
N ALA A 33 -8.66 -3.25 1.81
CA ALA A 33 -9.92 -3.77 2.35
C ALA A 33 -11.12 -3.44 1.44
N GLU A 34 -11.18 -2.22 0.91
CA GLU A 34 -12.21 -1.83 -0.06
C GLU A 34 -12.13 -2.63 -1.35
N GLN A 35 -10.92 -2.84 -1.89
CA GLN A 35 -10.72 -3.66 -3.07
C GLN A 35 -11.20 -5.10 -2.85
N ILE A 36 -10.82 -5.73 -1.73
CA ILE A 36 -11.28 -7.08 -1.37
C ILE A 36 -12.80 -7.11 -1.28
N LYS A 37 -13.41 -6.11 -0.64
CA LYS A 37 -14.88 -6.01 -0.54
C LYS A 37 -15.54 -5.94 -1.91
N GLN A 38 -14.97 -5.15 -2.83
CA GLN A 38 -15.47 -5.05 -4.20
C GLN A 38 -15.33 -6.38 -4.93
N GLU A 39 -14.16 -7.03 -4.88
CA GLU A 39 -13.92 -8.32 -5.52
C GLU A 39 -14.84 -9.43 -4.99
N ILE A 40 -15.16 -9.41 -3.69
CA ILE A 40 -16.11 -10.35 -3.10
C ILE A 40 -17.51 -10.07 -3.65
N SER A 41 -17.92 -8.80 -3.68
CA SER A 41 -19.25 -8.40 -4.18
C SER A 41 -19.44 -8.69 -5.68
N SER A 42 -18.37 -8.61 -6.49
CA SER A 42 -18.38 -8.97 -7.90
C SER A 42 -18.25 -10.48 -8.14
N GLY A 43 -18.04 -11.28 -7.08
CA GLY A 43 -17.82 -12.73 -7.20
C GLY A 43 -16.50 -13.12 -7.86
N SER A 44 -15.57 -12.18 -8.04
CA SER A 44 -14.27 -12.42 -8.68
C SER A 44 -13.15 -12.68 -7.67
N TYR A 45 -13.44 -12.57 -6.37
CA TYR A 45 -12.47 -12.83 -5.32
C TYR A 45 -12.05 -14.29 -5.29
N LYS A 46 -10.75 -14.55 -5.43
CA LYS A 46 -10.17 -15.89 -5.36
C LYS A 46 -9.56 -16.13 -3.99
N ILE A 47 -10.05 -17.14 -3.29
CA ILE A 47 -9.52 -17.57 -2.00
C ILE A 47 -8.36 -18.54 -2.25
N ASP A 48 -7.21 -18.24 -1.65
CA ASP A 48 -6.10 -19.19 -1.59
C ASP A 48 -6.36 -20.21 -0.46
N THR A 49 -6.82 -21.40 -0.85
CA THR A 49 -7.16 -22.48 0.08
C THR A 49 -5.95 -23.01 0.83
N ALA A 50 -4.75 -22.98 0.23
CA ALA A 50 -3.53 -23.45 0.90
C ALA A 50 -3.15 -22.52 2.05
N LYS A 51 -3.30 -21.21 1.83
CA LYS A 51 -3.07 -20.20 2.87
C LYS A 51 -4.08 -20.32 4.02
N VAL A 52 -5.36 -20.55 3.71
CA VAL A 52 -6.41 -20.75 4.74
C VAL A 52 -6.13 -22.01 5.56
N ALA A 53 -5.80 -23.13 4.90
CA ALA A 53 -5.46 -24.36 5.59
C ALA A 53 -4.24 -24.19 6.50
N ALA A 54 -3.19 -23.51 6.04
CA ALA A 54 -2.01 -23.23 6.85
C ALA A 54 -2.32 -22.39 8.10
N SER A 55 -3.21 -21.39 7.99
CA SER A 55 -3.63 -20.61 9.16
C SER A 55 -4.43 -21.43 10.17
N MET A 56 -5.30 -22.34 9.73
CA MET A 56 -6.10 -23.16 10.65
C MET A 56 -5.25 -24.17 11.42
N VAL A 57 -4.21 -24.73 10.80
CA VAL A 57 -3.30 -25.68 11.46
C VAL A 57 -2.38 -24.98 12.46
N SER A 58 -2.03 -23.72 12.22
CA SER A 58 -1.12 -22.96 13.10
C SER A 58 -1.77 -22.45 14.39
N ASP A 59 -3.10 -22.55 14.51
CA ASP A 59 -3.86 -22.15 15.70
C ASP A 59 -4.07 -23.33 16.70
N GLU A 60 -3.59 -24.55 16.39
CA GLU A 60 -3.75 -25.76 17.23
C GLU A 60 -2.54 -26.12 18.14
N ASP A 61 -1.54 -25.24 18.28
CA ASP A 61 -0.39 -25.37 19.21
C ASP A 61 -0.33 -24.19 20.22
#